data_AF-A0A3S0USB0-F1
#
_entry.id   AF-A0A3S0USB0-F1
#
_cell.length_a   1.000
_cell.length_b   1.000
_cell.length_c   1.000
_cell.angle_alpha   90.00
_cell.angle_beta   90.00
_cell.angle_gamma   90.00
#
_symmetry.space_group_name_H-M   'P 1'
#
loop_
_entity.id
_entity.type
_entity.pdbx_description
1 polymer ?
#
loop_
_entity_poly.entity_id
_entity_poly.type
_entity_poly.pdbx_seq_one_letter_code
_entity_poly.pdbx_strand_id
1 'polypeptide(L)'
;MELEQNLLRNYKKNKRIETNNEVKNLFINRDNEIFKLYQQGQILQGYKVMSKLPKTIKTEYGDFPIKRRLYVKYDEEKKENINRYPLDEELGLKKYERIEINLKDKYMSFMGDGKRYKDILHTTENANISERTISNIFKNADLEKVDYISNKNNNKIKIPNNVLYIQIDGAFEPMRENKKRVENKIFLATMHVGVDKEKSTKTKIKMKKKKGVFQMMNKNHNNKNNKSNIDNLYW
;
A
#
# COMPACT_ATOMS: atom_id res chain seq x y z
N MET A 1 24.21 12.21 -41.25
CA MET A 1 22.96 11.89 -40.55
C MET A 1 23.09 10.46 -40.04
N GLU A 2 23.51 10.32 -38.79
CA GLU A 2 23.75 9.02 -38.18
C GLU A 2 22.39 8.45 -37.75
N LEU A 3 21.82 7.57 -38.58
CA LEU A 3 20.65 6.78 -38.23
C LEU A 3 21.06 5.87 -37.07
N GLU A 4 20.73 6.26 -35.83
CA GLU A 4 21.01 5.45 -34.64
C GLU A 4 20.47 4.01 -34.83
N GLN A 5 21.41 3.09 -35.03
CA GLN A 5 21.26 1.71 -35.47
C GLN A 5 20.71 0.76 -34.39
N ASN A 6 19.66 1.12 -33.66
CA ASN A 6 19.11 0.22 -32.64
C ASN A 6 17.59 0.11 -32.72
N LEU A 7 17.13 -0.74 -33.65
CA LEU A 7 15.71 -1.04 -33.90
C LEU A 7 14.94 -1.33 -32.60
N LEU A 8 15.54 -2.08 -31.67
CA LEU A 8 14.91 -2.40 -30.38
C LEU A 8 14.76 -1.16 -29.48
N ARG A 9 15.77 -0.28 -29.45
CA ARG A 9 15.71 0.97 -28.68
C ARG A 9 14.65 1.91 -29.25
N ASN A 10 14.58 2.02 -30.57
CA ASN A 10 13.58 2.84 -31.27
C ASN A 10 12.16 2.31 -31.05
N TYR A 11 11.97 0.99 -31.16
CA TYR A 11 10.69 0.35 -30.86
C TYR A 11 10.23 0.63 -29.43
N LYS A 12 11.11 0.42 -28.43
CA LYS A 12 10.80 0.70 -27.01
C LYS A 12 10.42 2.17 -26.79
N LYS A 13 11.14 3.09 -27.41
CA LYS A 13 10.87 4.54 -27.32
C LYS A 13 9.52 4.89 -27.93
N ASN A 14 9.21 4.39 -29.12
CA ASN A 14 7.94 4.65 -29.81
C ASN A 14 6.76 4.09 -29.02
N LYS A 15 6.85 2.84 -28.56
CA LYS A 15 5.82 2.22 -27.72
C LYS A 15 5.58 3.02 -26.43
N ARG A 16 6.63 3.53 -25.80
CA ARG A 16 6.49 4.39 -24.62
C ARG A 16 5.75 5.69 -24.93
N ILE A 17 6.04 6.32 -26.06
CA ILE A 17 5.36 7.56 -26.48
C ILE A 17 3.87 7.28 -26.74
N GLU A 18 3.56 6.20 -27.44
CA GLU A 18 2.20 5.75 -27.73
C GLU A 18 1.41 5.51 -26.43
N THR A 19 1.92 4.65 -25.54
CA THR A 19 1.29 4.40 -24.23
C THR A 19 1.11 5.69 -23.42
N ASN A 20 2.09 6.60 -23.47
CA ASN A 20 1.96 7.87 -22.76
C ASN A 20 0.83 8.74 -23.34
N ASN A 21 0.66 8.77 -24.66
CA ASN A 21 -0.42 9.51 -25.29
C ASN A 21 -1.78 8.90 -24.96
N GLU A 22 -1.89 7.56 -24.97
CA GLU A 22 -3.10 6.84 -24.59
C GLU A 22 -3.53 7.14 -23.15
N VAL A 23 -2.61 7.00 -22.18
CA VAL A 23 -2.90 7.26 -20.76
C VAL A 23 -3.27 8.73 -20.54
N LYS A 24 -2.58 9.67 -21.20
CA LYS A 24 -2.91 11.09 -21.11
C LYS A 24 -4.31 11.38 -21.66
N ASN A 25 -4.66 10.79 -22.80
CA ASN A 25 -5.97 10.95 -23.41
C ASN A 25 -7.07 10.31 -22.56
N LEU A 26 -6.80 9.16 -21.93
CA LEU A 26 -7.71 8.52 -20.98
C LEU A 26 -8.09 9.47 -19.84
N PHE A 27 -7.12 10.12 -19.20
CA PHE A 27 -7.41 11.08 -18.13
C PHE A 27 -8.18 12.32 -18.61
N ILE A 28 -7.85 12.84 -19.78
CA ILE A 28 -8.56 13.98 -20.37
C ILE A 28 -10.01 13.61 -20.69
N ASN A 29 -10.22 12.44 -21.29
CA ASN A 29 -11.54 11.92 -21.61
C ASN A 29 -12.37 11.69 -20.35
N ARG A 30 -11.76 11.12 -19.32
CA ARG A 30 -12.43 10.92 -18.03
C ARG A 30 -12.84 12.23 -17.37
N ASP A 31 -11.97 13.24 -17.34
CA ASP A 31 -12.32 14.59 -16.84
C ASP A 31 -13.48 15.22 -17.64
N ASN A 32 -13.55 14.95 -18.95
CA ASN A 32 -14.66 15.41 -19.80
C ASN A 32 -15.96 14.63 -19.56
N GLU A 33 -15.90 13.32 -19.31
CA GLU A 33 -17.07 12.51 -18.92
C GLU A 33 -17.66 12.98 -17.61
N ILE A 34 -16.82 13.17 -16.58
CA ILE A 34 -17.22 13.75 -15.29
C ILE A 34 -17.94 15.09 -15.51
N PHE A 35 -17.42 15.94 -16.39
CA PHE A 35 -18.05 17.22 -16.71
C PHE A 35 -19.42 17.06 -17.39
N LYS A 36 -19.58 16.09 -18.30
CA LYS A 36 -20.89 15.79 -18.92
C LYS A 36 -21.90 15.34 -17.87
N LEU A 37 -21.51 14.46 -16.94
CA LEU A 37 -22.37 14.01 -15.84
C LEU A 37 -22.78 15.17 -14.92
N TYR A 38 -21.85 16.10 -14.66
CA TYR A 38 -22.13 17.33 -13.93
C TYR A 38 -23.14 18.22 -14.67
N GLN A 39 -22.98 18.41 -15.99
CA GLN A 39 -23.92 19.21 -16.80
C GLN A 39 -25.34 18.62 -16.82
N GLN A 40 -25.45 17.29 -16.69
CA GLN A 40 -26.72 16.58 -16.58
C GLN A 40 -27.32 16.64 -15.16
N GLY A 41 -26.65 17.28 -14.19
CA GLY A 41 -27.11 17.39 -12.80
C GLY A 41 -27.01 16.09 -12.00
N GLN A 42 -26.30 15.07 -12.51
CA GLN A 42 -26.21 13.75 -11.87
C GLN A 42 -25.22 13.72 -10.71
N ILE A 43 -24.19 14.56 -10.76
CA ILE A 43 -23.14 14.64 -9.74
C ILE A 43 -22.91 16.09 -9.30
N LEU A 44 -22.32 16.27 -8.11
CA LEU A 44 -21.83 17.57 -7.60
C LEU A 44 -22.91 18.67 -7.57
N GLN A 45 -24.13 18.31 -7.16
CA GLN A 45 -25.24 19.27 -7.02
C GLN A 45 -24.88 20.39 -6.04
N GLY A 46 -25.12 21.63 -6.46
CA GLY A 46 -24.76 22.85 -5.71
C GLY A 46 -23.30 23.28 -5.83
N TYR A 47 -22.46 22.55 -6.57
CA TYR A 47 -21.11 23.01 -6.92
C TYR A 47 -21.14 23.82 -8.22
N LYS A 48 -20.20 24.76 -8.36
CA LYS A 48 -19.94 25.52 -9.58
C LYS A 48 -18.55 25.16 -10.13
N VAL A 49 -18.45 25.01 -11.45
CA VAL A 49 -17.15 24.84 -12.12
C VAL A 49 -16.45 26.20 -12.21
N MET A 50 -15.24 26.30 -11.66
CA MET A 50 -14.49 27.55 -11.61
C MET A 50 -13.43 27.64 -12.70
N SER A 51 -12.57 26.63 -12.81
CA SER A 51 -11.43 26.67 -13.73
C SER A 51 -10.84 25.29 -13.99
N LYS A 52 -9.88 25.20 -14.92
CA LYS A 52 -9.03 24.01 -15.11
C LYS A 52 -7.63 24.26 -14.55
N LEU A 53 -7.21 23.45 -13.58
CA LEU A 53 -5.93 23.58 -12.90
C LEU A 53 -4.96 22.45 -13.30
N PRO A 54 -3.66 22.76 -13.50
CA PRO A 54 -2.67 21.75 -13.86
C PRO A 54 -2.38 20.79 -12.69
N LYS A 55 -2.06 19.54 -13.03
CA LYS A 55 -1.57 18.49 -12.13
C LYS A 55 -0.68 17.54 -12.89
N THR A 56 0.35 17.04 -12.23
CA THR A 56 1.07 15.85 -12.69
C THR A 56 0.60 14.65 -11.89
N ILE A 57 0.04 13.65 -12.57
CA ILE A 57 -0.27 12.34 -12.01
C ILE A 57 0.89 11.40 -12.32
N LYS A 58 1.34 10.62 -11.34
CA LYS A 58 2.36 9.59 -11.48
C LYS A 58 1.68 8.23 -11.53
N THR A 59 1.86 7.53 -12.63
CA THR A 59 1.37 6.16 -12.86
C THR A 59 2.55 5.23 -13.11
N GLU A 60 2.30 3.93 -13.25
CA GLU A 60 3.36 2.97 -13.57
C GLU A 60 4.05 3.25 -14.92
N TYR A 61 3.39 4.01 -15.80
CA TYR A 61 3.88 4.38 -17.13
C TYR A 61 4.68 5.71 -17.12
N GLY A 62 4.60 6.47 -16.04
CA GLY A 62 5.36 7.70 -15.85
C GLY A 62 4.55 8.89 -15.37
N ASP A 63 5.03 10.08 -15.72
CA ASP A 63 4.51 11.36 -15.24
C ASP A 63 3.60 12.01 -16.28
N PHE A 64 2.34 12.23 -15.92
CA PHE A 64 1.29 12.72 -16.80
C PHE A 64 0.83 14.11 -16.38
N PRO A 65 1.36 15.19 -16.99
CA PRO A 65 0.84 16.53 -16.79
C PRO A 65 -0.50 16.69 -17.52
N ILE A 66 -1.55 16.96 -16.76
CA ILE A 66 -2.90 17.21 -17.25
C ILE A 66 -3.48 18.50 -16.65
N LYS A 67 -4.56 19.00 -17.24
CA LYS A 67 -5.41 20.05 -16.63
C LYS A 67 -6.73 19.41 -16.25
N ARG A 68 -7.14 19.56 -14.99
CA ARG A 68 -8.39 18.98 -14.44
C ARG A 68 -9.30 20.07 -13.89
N ARG A 69 -10.62 19.84 -13.90
CA ARG A 69 -11.61 20.84 -13.48
C ARG A 69 -11.69 20.98 -11.96
N LEU A 70 -11.79 22.22 -11.48
CA LEU A 70 -12.08 22.58 -10.10
C LEU A 70 -13.58 22.87 -9.96
N TYR A 71 -14.21 22.20 -9.00
CA TYR A 71 -15.60 22.41 -8.58
C TYR A 71 -15.62 23.03 -7.20
N VAL A 72 -16.37 24.11 -7.01
CA VAL A 72 -16.42 24.87 -5.75
C VAL A 72 -17.86 25.00 -5.26
N LYS A 73 -18.08 24.75 -3.98
CA LYS A 73 -19.34 25.00 -3.27
C LYS A 73 -19.04 25.77 -1.99
N TYR A 74 -19.79 26.83 -1.73
CA TYR A 74 -19.70 27.53 -0.45
C TYR A 74 -20.41 26.71 0.63
N ASP A 75 -19.74 26.50 1.75
CA ASP A 75 -20.28 25.89 2.95
C ASP A 75 -20.67 27.01 3.92
N GLU A 76 -21.97 27.17 4.15
CA GLU A 76 -22.51 28.22 5.03
C GLU A 76 -22.14 28.01 6.49
N GLU A 77 -22.01 26.75 6.94
CA GLU A 77 -21.67 26.43 8.33
C GLU A 77 -20.21 26.78 8.61
N LYS A 78 -19.32 26.41 7.70
CA LYS A 78 -17.87 26.67 7.83
C LYS A 78 -17.46 28.05 7.34
N LYS A 79 -18.37 28.77 6.68
CA LYS A 79 -18.12 30.06 6.01
C LYS A 79 -16.96 30.00 5.01
N GLU A 80 -16.74 28.86 4.38
CA GLU A 80 -15.60 28.59 3.50
C GLU A 80 -15.99 27.87 2.21
N ASN A 81 -15.14 27.99 1.19
CA ASN A 81 -15.32 27.28 -0.08
C ASN A 81 -14.78 25.85 -0.01
N ILE A 82 -15.63 24.87 -0.27
CA ILE A 82 -15.25 23.47 -0.46
C ILE A 82 -14.84 23.26 -1.91
N ASN A 83 -13.56 22.96 -2.11
CA ASN A 83 -12.99 22.61 -3.40
C ASN A 83 -13.02 21.09 -3.61
N ARG A 84 -13.53 20.65 -4.76
CA ARG A 84 -13.49 19.24 -5.20
C ARG A 84 -12.80 19.08 -6.54
N TYR A 85 -12.13 17.94 -6.66
CA TYR A 85 -11.40 17.51 -7.86
C TYR A 85 -11.81 16.05 -8.14
N PRO A 86 -12.95 15.82 -8.83
CA PRO A 86 -13.51 14.49 -8.98
C PRO A 86 -12.56 13.49 -9.66
N LEU A 87 -11.74 13.96 -10.62
CA LEU A 87 -10.70 13.12 -11.22
C LEU A 87 -9.64 12.68 -10.19
N ASP A 88 -9.25 13.55 -9.27
CA ASP A 88 -8.29 13.19 -8.21
C ASP A 88 -8.93 12.16 -7.26
N GLU A 89 -10.21 12.31 -6.96
CA GLU A 89 -10.99 11.39 -6.12
C GLU A 89 -11.07 9.99 -6.73
N GLU A 90 -11.36 9.87 -8.04
CA GLU A 90 -11.39 8.57 -8.75
C GLU A 90 -10.03 7.87 -8.79
N LEU A 91 -8.95 8.64 -8.88
CA LEU A 91 -7.58 8.11 -8.86
C LEU A 91 -7.05 7.80 -7.44
N GLY A 92 -7.87 8.02 -6.41
CA GLY A 92 -7.50 7.81 -5.01
C GLY A 92 -6.42 8.79 -4.51
N LEU A 93 -6.32 9.97 -5.12
CA LEU A 93 -5.33 10.99 -4.79
C LEU A 93 -5.81 11.86 -3.63
N LYS A 94 -5.02 11.94 -2.55
CA LYS A 94 -5.23 12.95 -1.51
C LYS A 94 -4.71 14.32 -1.95
N LYS A 95 -5.06 15.36 -1.18
CA LYS A 95 -4.53 16.72 -1.39
C LYS A 95 -3.00 16.68 -1.51
N TYR A 96 -2.48 17.32 -2.55
CA TYR A 96 -1.06 17.37 -2.93
C TYR A 96 -0.41 16.06 -3.42
N GLU A 97 -0.99 14.89 -3.15
CA GLU A 97 -0.46 13.62 -3.66
C GLU A 97 -0.50 13.56 -5.19
N ARG A 98 0.46 12.84 -5.77
CA ARG A 98 0.60 12.68 -7.22
C ARG A 98 0.56 11.23 -7.67
N ILE A 99 0.84 10.28 -6.78
CA ILE A 99 0.93 8.85 -7.09
C ILE A 99 -0.48 8.26 -7.01
N GLU A 100 -0.98 7.77 -8.13
CA GLU A 100 -2.32 7.15 -8.18
C GLU A 100 -2.38 5.85 -7.37
N ILE A 101 -3.60 5.43 -7.03
CA ILE A 101 -3.84 4.25 -6.21
C ILE A 101 -3.27 2.97 -6.82
N ASN A 102 -3.43 2.74 -8.12
CA ASN A 102 -2.95 1.51 -8.79
C ASN A 102 -1.43 1.32 -8.63
N LEU A 103 -0.67 2.42 -8.74
CA LEU A 103 0.77 2.39 -8.54
C LEU A 103 1.14 2.16 -7.07
N LYS A 104 0.39 2.74 -6.11
CA LYS A 104 0.59 2.44 -4.68
C LYS A 104 0.30 0.97 -4.39
N ASP A 105 -0.79 0.43 -4.91
CA ASP A 105 -1.20 -0.96 -4.71
C ASP A 105 -0.17 -1.93 -5.32
N LYS A 106 0.39 -1.58 -6.49
CA LYS A 106 1.50 -2.32 -7.09
C LYS A 106 2.75 -2.33 -6.19
N TYR A 107 3.09 -1.23 -5.54
CA TYR A 107 4.19 -1.26 -4.57
C TYR A 107 3.85 -2.08 -3.35
N MET A 108 2.64 -1.91 -2.81
CA MET A 108 2.15 -2.67 -1.66
C MET A 108 2.14 -4.18 -1.91
N SER A 109 1.91 -4.64 -3.14
CA SER A 109 1.99 -6.07 -3.46
C SER A 109 3.40 -6.65 -3.35
N PHE A 110 4.44 -5.83 -3.52
CA PHE A 110 5.82 -6.23 -3.24
C PHE A 110 6.15 -6.29 -1.74
N MET A 111 5.28 -5.73 -0.89
CA MET A 111 5.43 -5.79 0.56
C MET A 111 5.12 -7.22 1.04
N GLY A 112 6.17 -7.99 1.31
CA GLY A 112 6.06 -9.40 1.71
C GLY A 112 6.67 -10.39 0.72
N ASP A 113 6.92 -9.96 -0.52
CA ASP A 113 7.62 -10.76 -1.55
C ASP A 113 9.13 -10.94 -1.24
N GLY A 114 9.67 -10.19 -0.28
CA GLY A 114 11.12 -10.18 0.03
C GLY A 114 11.99 -9.51 -1.07
N LYS A 115 11.37 -8.82 -2.03
CA LYS A 115 12.09 -8.12 -3.11
C LYS A 115 12.88 -6.93 -2.57
N ARG A 116 14.07 -6.71 -3.14
CA ARG A 116 14.89 -5.52 -2.78
C ARG A 116 14.30 -4.29 -3.46
N TYR A 117 14.52 -3.10 -2.89
CA TYR A 117 14.08 -1.84 -3.48
C TYR A 117 14.56 -1.68 -4.94
N LYS A 118 15.80 -2.08 -5.24
CA LYS A 118 16.34 -2.05 -6.60
C LYS A 118 15.52 -2.91 -7.57
N ASP A 119 15.10 -4.10 -7.16
CA ASP A 119 14.29 -5.00 -7.99
C ASP A 119 12.91 -4.38 -8.24
N ILE A 120 12.30 -3.80 -7.20
CA ILE A 120 11.04 -3.07 -7.30
C ILE A 120 11.16 -1.91 -8.29
N LEU A 121 12.22 -1.11 -8.18
CA LEU A 121 12.46 0.02 -9.09
C LEU A 121 12.60 -0.42 -10.54
N HIS A 122 13.28 -1.54 -10.81
CA HIS A 122 13.40 -2.08 -12.16
C HIS A 122 12.03 -2.49 -12.75
N THR A 123 11.11 -3.01 -11.93
CA THR A 123 9.76 -3.37 -12.41
C THR A 123 8.87 -2.16 -12.74
N THR A 124 9.17 -0.99 -12.18
CA THR A 124 8.41 0.25 -12.39
C THR A 124 9.33 1.38 -12.85
N GLU A 125 10.32 1.09 -13.70
CA GLU A 125 11.34 2.07 -14.11
C GLU A 125 10.71 3.32 -14.71
N ASN A 126 9.63 3.14 -15.47
CA ASN A 126 8.91 4.23 -16.12
C ASN A 126 8.26 5.21 -15.14
N ALA A 127 7.85 4.75 -13.95
CA ALA A 127 7.18 5.57 -12.93
C ALA A 127 8.06 6.66 -12.32
N ASN A 128 9.39 6.53 -12.45
CA ASN A 128 10.39 7.47 -11.93
C ASN A 128 10.12 7.83 -10.45
N ILE A 129 10.08 6.79 -9.62
CA ILE A 129 9.85 6.87 -8.18
C ILE A 129 11.15 6.53 -7.44
N SER A 130 11.40 7.22 -6.33
CA SER A 130 12.59 6.96 -5.50
C SER A 130 12.35 5.84 -4.50
N GLU A 131 13.41 5.16 -4.06
CA GLU A 131 13.35 4.18 -2.96
C GLU A 131 12.73 4.80 -1.70
N ARG A 132 13.02 6.07 -1.42
CA ARG A 132 12.47 6.81 -0.28
C ARG A 132 10.95 6.94 -0.36
N THR A 133 10.42 7.18 -1.57
CA THR A 133 8.98 7.24 -1.79
C THR A 133 8.33 5.88 -1.56
N ILE A 134 8.92 4.80 -2.06
CA ILE A 134 8.43 3.43 -1.82
C ILE A 134 8.47 3.13 -0.31
N SER A 135 9.56 3.47 0.37
CA SER A 135 9.68 3.32 1.82
C SER A 135 8.59 4.10 2.58
N ASN A 136 8.26 5.32 2.14
CA ASN A 136 7.16 6.08 2.74
C ASN A 136 5.80 5.43 2.49
N ILE A 137 5.57 4.82 1.31
CA ILE A 137 4.36 4.04 1.03
C ILE A 137 4.27 2.87 2.01
N PHE A 138 5.34 2.09 2.18
CA PHE A 138 5.39 0.96 3.13
C PHE A 138 5.21 1.37 4.58
N LYS A 139 5.76 2.51 5.00
CA LYS A 139 5.60 3.02 6.38
C LYS A 139 4.19 3.50 6.68
N ASN A 140 3.51 4.06 5.68
CA ASN A 140 2.14 4.55 5.80
C ASN A 140 1.11 3.45 5.50
N ALA A 141 1.56 2.23 5.21
CA ALA A 141 0.69 1.08 5.08
C ALA A 141 -0.04 0.83 6.39
N ASP A 142 -1.36 0.71 6.31
CA ASP A 142 -2.16 0.29 7.45
C ASP A 142 -1.98 -1.21 7.67
N LEU A 143 -0.93 -1.56 8.41
CA LEU A 143 -0.62 -2.94 8.79
C LEU A 143 -1.68 -3.55 9.72
N GLU A 144 -2.57 -2.73 10.33
CA GLU A 144 -3.66 -3.24 11.17
C GLU A 144 -4.79 -3.88 10.34
N LYS A 145 -4.89 -3.55 9.04
CA LYS A 145 -5.83 -4.20 8.09
C LYS A 145 -5.31 -5.51 7.51
N VAL A 146 -4.00 -5.74 7.58
CA VAL A 146 -3.40 -7.04 7.26
C VAL A 146 -3.52 -7.86 8.54
N ASP A 147 -4.04 -9.09 8.48
CA ASP A 147 -4.33 -9.97 9.64
C ASP A 147 -3.09 -10.40 10.48
N TYR A 148 -2.07 -9.56 10.60
CA TYR A 148 -1.04 -9.65 11.63
C TYR A 148 -1.52 -8.86 12.84
N ILE A 149 -2.14 -9.60 13.76
CA ILE A 149 -2.55 -9.17 15.09
C ILE A 149 -1.43 -8.34 15.72
N SER A 150 -1.62 -7.02 15.69
CA SER A 150 -1.06 -6.18 16.73
C SER A 150 -1.73 -6.58 18.05
N ASN A 151 -1.00 -6.50 19.15
CA ASN A 151 -1.46 -6.81 20.52
C ASN A 151 -2.68 -5.99 21.00
N LYS A 152 -3.40 -5.29 20.12
CA LYS A 152 -4.53 -4.40 20.42
C LYS A 152 -5.91 -5.07 20.32
N ASN A 153 -6.02 -6.27 19.75
CA ASN A 153 -7.33 -6.92 19.59
C ASN A 153 -7.72 -7.74 20.83
N ASN A 154 -8.48 -7.12 21.74
CA ASN A 154 -9.05 -7.72 22.97
C ASN A 154 -10.20 -8.73 22.71
N ASN A 155 -10.39 -9.17 21.45
CA ASN A 155 -11.45 -10.09 21.11
C ASN A 155 -11.18 -11.47 21.73
N LYS A 156 -11.93 -11.78 22.79
CA LYS A 156 -11.95 -13.08 23.47
C LYS A 156 -12.28 -14.18 22.46
N ILE A 157 -11.45 -15.22 22.42
CA ILE A 157 -11.69 -16.37 21.57
C ILE A 157 -12.33 -17.47 22.41
N LYS A 158 -13.48 -18.00 21.97
CA LYS A 158 -14.03 -19.22 22.55
C LYS A 158 -13.18 -20.42 22.10
N ILE A 159 -12.59 -21.13 23.05
CA ILE A 159 -11.87 -22.39 22.83
C ILE A 159 -12.88 -23.52 23.05
N PRO A 160 -13.39 -24.18 22.00
CA PRO A 160 -14.54 -25.09 22.12
C PRO A 160 -14.15 -26.45 22.71
N ASN A 161 -12.91 -26.89 22.54
CA ASN A 161 -12.47 -28.25 22.92
C ASN A 161 -11.42 -28.25 24.05
N ASN A 162 -11.23 -27.13 24.75
CA ASN A 162 -10.17 -26.93 25.74
C ASN A 162 -8.72 -27.25 25.28
N VAL A 163 -8.52 -27.49 23.98
CA VAL A 163 -7.21 -27.74 23.38
C VAL A 163 -6.85 -26.55 22.51
N LEU A 164 -5.66 -26.01 22.76
CA LEU A 164 -5.08 -24.89 22.04
C LEU A 164 -3.74 -25.34 21.48
N TYR A 165 -3.58 -25.27 20.17
CA TYR A 165 -2.32 -25.61 19.52
C TYR A 165 -1.50 -24.33 19.34
N ILE A 166 -0.26 -24.34 19.81
CA ILE A 166 0.67 -23.22 19.69
C ILE A 166 1.86 -23.69 18.86
N GLN A 167 2.13 -23.00 17.77
CA GLN A 167 3.36 -23.16 16.98
C GLN A 167 4.22 -21.93 17.21
N ILE A 168 5.49 -22.14 17.53
CA ILE A 168 6.46 -21.06 17.70
C ILE A 168 7.57 -21.32 16.69
N ASP A 169 7.84 -20.32 15.88
CA ASP A 169 8.97 -20.30 14.97
C ASP A 169 9.82 -19.05 15.24
N GLY A 170 11.10 -19.10 14.89
CA GLY A 170 12.00 -17.99 15.11
C GLY A 170 13.15 -17.94 14.12
N ALA A 171 13.49 -16.72 13.72
CA ALA A 171 14.61 -16.43 12.84
C ALA A 171 15.53 -15.37 13.47
N PHE A 172 16.78 -15.33 13.02
CA PHE A 172 17.71 -14.26 13.37
C PHE A 172 17.86 -13.35 12.16
N GLU A 173 17.54 -12.06 12.34
CA GLU A 173 17.66 -11.05 11.29
C GLU A 173 18.65 -9.97 11.73
N PRO A 174 19.71 -9.70 10.93
CA PRO A 174 20.63 -8.62 11.22
C PRO A 174 19.95 -7.27 10.93
N MET A 175 19.76 -6.46 11.95
CA MET A 175 19.21 -5.10 11.87
C MET A 175 20.28 -4.05 12.18
N ARG A 176 19.93 -2.77 11.96
CA ARG A 176 20.76 -1.64 12.37
C ARG A 176 20.05 -0.84 13.47
N GLU A 177 20.65 -0.82 14.65
CA GLU A 177 20.24 0.02 15.77
C GLU A 177 21.36 1.02 16.05
N ASN A 178 21.06 2.32 16.13
CA ASN A 178 22.06 3.37 16.39
C ASN A 178 23.32 3.26 15.49
N LYS A 179 23.10 2.99 14.19
CA LYS A 179 24.15 2.78 13.17
C LYS A 179 25.04 1.54 13.37
N LYS A 180 24.80 0.72 14.40
CA LYS A 180 25.51 -0.55 14.63
C LYS A 180 24.68 -1.72 14.14
N ARG A 181 25.35 -2.73 13.57
CA ARG A 181 24.69 -3.99 13.20
C ARG A 181 24.40 -4.77 14.48
N VAL A 182 23.16 -5.17 14.65
CA VAL A 182 22.66 -5.95 15.79
C VAL A 182 21.88 -7.11 15.23
N GLU A 183 22.12 -8.33 15.71
CA GLU A 183 21.26 -9.46 15.38
C GLU A 183 20.02 -9.43 16.28
N ASN A 184 18.86 -9.27 15.67
CA ASN A 184 17.59 -9.35 16.38
C ASN A 184 16.98 -10.73 16.13
N LYS A 185 16.54 -11.38 17.20
CA LYS A 185 15.76 -12.60 17.11
C LYS A 185 14.29 -12.21 16.94
N ILE A 186 13.72 -12.67 15.85
CA ILE A 186 12.32 -12.50 15.52
C ILE A 186 11.61 -13.80 15.88
N PHE A 187 10.57 -13.71 16.70
CA PHE A 187 9.70 -14.83 17.05
C PHE A 187 8.31 -14.62 16.45
N LEU A 188 7.79 -15.67 15.85
CA LEU A 188 6.40 -15.75 15.41
C LEU A 188 5.74 -16.89 16.19
N ALA A 189 4.79 -16.55 17.05
CA ALA A 189 3.93 -17.52 17.72
C ALA A 189 2.57 -17.52 17.02
N THR A 190 2.05 -18.69 16.66
CA THR A 190 0.72 -18.82 16.08
C THR A 190 -0.10 -19.81 16.88
N MET A 191 -1.27 -19.35 17.32
CA MET A 191 -2.25 -20.08 18.12
C MET A 191 -3.40 -20.55 17.23
N HIS A 192 -3.85 -21.78 17.45
CA HIS A 192 -4.94 -22.40 16.71
C HIS A 192 -5.93 -23.09 17.64
N VAL A 193 -7.22 -22.92 17.35
CA VAL A 193 -8.34 -23.36 18.20
C VAL A 193 -8.84 -24.77 17.84
N GLY A 194 -8.20 -25.42 16.85
CA GLY A 194 -8.49 -26.78 16.44
C GLY A 194 -8.00 -27.09 15.04
N VAL A 195 -8.51 -28.18 14.46
CA VAL A 195 -8.24 -28.61 13.07
C VAL A 195 -9.42 -28.22 12.18
N ASP A 196 -9.12 -27.66 11.02
CA ASP A 196 -10.10 -27.35 9.98
C ASP A 196 -10.37 -28.63 9.18
N LYS A 197 -11.34 -29.42 9.64
CA LYS A 197 -11.65 -30.74 9.07
C LYS A 197 -12.05 -30.67 7.59
N GLU A 198 -12.68 -29.57 7.15
CA GLU A 198 -13.10 -29.40 5.76
C GLU A 198 -11.92 -29.19 4.81
N LYS A 199 -10.91 -28.43 5.25
CA LYS A 199 -9.74 -28.12 4.42
C LYS A 199 -8.55 -29.06 4.64
N SER A 200 -8.64 -29.95 5.62
CA SER A 200 -7.62 -30.94 5.96
C SER A 200 -7.77 -32.18 5.10
N THR A 201 -6.64 -32.76 4.68
CA THR A 201 -6.58 -34.07 4.01
C THR A 201 -5.91 -35.09 4.91
N LYS A 202 -5.95 -36.38 4.54
CA LYS A 202 -5.27 -37.45 5.27
C LYS A 202 -3.77 -37.20 5.47
N THR A 203 -3.13 -36.49 4.53
CA THR A 203 -1.69 -36.21 4.53
C THR A 203 -1.34 -34.79 4.98
N LYS A 204 -2.30 -33.86 4.96
CA LYS A 204 -2.07 -32.45 5.31
C LYS A 204 -3.18 -31.93 6.23
N ILE A 205 -2.84 -31.82 7.50
CA ILE A 205 -3.71 -31.22 8.52
C ILE A 205 -3.64 -29.70 8.38
N LYS A 206 -4.78 -29.04 8.22
CA LYS A 206 -4.91 -27.57 8.27
C LYS A 206 -5.53 -27.15 9.58
N MET A 207 -4.94 -26.15 10.22
CA MET A 207 -5.39 -25.67 11.52
C MET A 207 -6.53 -24.63 11.38
N LYS A 208 -7.54 -24.73 12.24
CA LYS A 208 -8.74 -23.87 12.29
C LYS A 208 -8.47 -22.64 13.15
N LYS A 209 -8.86 -21.45 12.65
CA LYS A 209 -8.74 -20.13 13.30
C LYS A 209 -7.32 -19.83 13.79
N LYS A 210 -6.52 -19.15 12.97
CA LYS A 210 -5.13 -18.76 13.29
C LYS A 210 -5.14 -17.38 13.96
N LYS A 211 -4.58 -17.28 15.16
CA LYS A 211 -4.10 -16.00 15.71
C LYS A 211 -2.58 -16.03 15.77
N GLY A 212 -1.90 -15.16 15.04
CA GLY A 212 -0.46 -14.95 15.16
C GLY A 212 -0.14 -13.88 16.21
N VAL A 213 1.02 -13.96 16.84
CA VAL A 213 1.65 -12.90 17.63
C VAL A 213 3.09 -12.84 17.14
N PHE A 214 3.57 -11.63 16.88
CA PHE A 214 4.94 -11.38 16.44
C PHE A 214 5.68 -10.63 17.54
N GLN A 215 6.88 -11.10 17.91
CA GLN A 215 7.74 -10.42 18.87
C GLN A 215 9.17 -10.35 18.34
N MET A 216 9.79 -9.18 18.46
CA MET A 216 11.18 -8.96 18.12
C MET A 216 11.98 -8.69 19.40
N MET A 217 13.11 -9.39 19.56
CA MET A 217 14.01 -9.26 20.71
C MET A 217 15.45 -9.07 20.22
N ASN A 218 16.21 -8.21 20.87
CA ASN A 218 17.64 -8.04 20.57
C ASN A 218 18.46 -9.19 21.19
N LYS A 219 19.32 -9.84 20.39
CA LYS A 219 20.18 -10.95 20.85
C LYS A 219 21.09 -10.54 22.00
N ASN A 220 21.50 -9.28 22.05
CA ASN A 220 22.43 -8.74 23.03
C ASN A 220 21.75 -8.04 24.21
N HIS A 221 20.42 -8.05 24.30
CA HIS A 221 19.71 -7.62 25.52
C HIS A 221 19.91 -8.67 26.62
N ASN A 222 21.12 -8.70 27.18
CA ASN A 222 21.39 -9.29 28.49
C ASN A 222 20.72 -8.39 29.55
N ASN A 223 19.40 -8.49 29.69
CA ASN A 223 18.76 -8.08 30.94
C ASN A 223 19.09 -9.15 31.99
N LYS A 224 20.27 -8.99 32.61
CA LYS A 224 20.41 -9.40 34.02
C LYS A 224 19.32 -8.61 34.77
N ASN A 225 18.32 -9.31 35.29
CA ASN A 225 17.27 -8.84 36.21
C ASN A 225 16.01 -8.13 35.68
N ASN A 226 15.73 -8.13 34.39
CA ASN A 226 14.36 -7.90 33.95
C ASN A 226 13.90 -9.17 33.25
N LYS A 227 13.01 -9.93 33.90
CA LYS A 227 12.11 -10.85 33.19
C LYS A 227 11.67 -10.08 31.94
N SER A 228 11.96 -10.61 30.75
CA SER A 228 11.19 -10.22 29.59
C SER A 228 9.74 -10.35 30.02
N ASN A 229 9.03 -9.22 30.16
CA ASN A 229 7.64 -9.23 30.57
C ASN A 229 6.84 -9.95 29.47
N ILE A 230 6.77 -11.28 29.64
CA ILE A 230 5.71 -12.16 29.16
C ILE A 230 4.38 -11.72 29.81
N ASP A 231 4.40 -10.79 30.76
CA ASP A 231 3.27 -10.13 31.41
C ASP A 231 2.35 -9.35 30.45
N ASN A 232 2.71 -9.20 29.16
CA ASN A 232 1.82 -8.65 28.14
C ASN A 232 1.13 -9.71 27.25
N LEU A 233 1.13 -10.98 27.66
CA LEU A 233 0.12 -11.95 27.24
C LEU A 233 -1.10 -11.78 28.16
N TYR A 234 -1.93 -10.77 27.88
CA TYR A 234 -3.26 -10.70 28.48
C TYR A 234 -4.11 -11.81 27.85
N TRP A 235 -4.46 -12.80 28.67
CA TRP A 235 -5.37 -13.91 28.35
C TRP A 235 -6.83 -13.45 28.28
#